data_AF-A0AAD7T131-F1
#
_entry.id   AF-A0AAD7T131-F1
#
_cell.length_a   1.000
_cell.length_b   1.000
_cell.length_c   1.000
_cell.angle_alpha   90.00
_cell.angle_beta   90.00
_cell.angle_gamma   90.00
#
_symmetry.space_group_name_H-M   'P 1'
#
loop_
_entity.id
_entity.type
_entity.pdbx_description
1 polymer ?
#
loop_
_entity_poly.entity_id
_entity_poly.type
_entity_poly.pdbx_seq_one_letter_code
_entity_poly.pdbx_strand_id
1 'polypeptide(L)'
;MEEERYKIKAASQGHQGGWTTWEGIVNRLISWSDLWKIPQARLSFHIRSTYDTLPCPRNLHQWFGNEECCPPCNAPNASLQHILSGCKTALSRAVHQQQNATSSSEGALKAPPA
;
A
#
# COMPACT_ATOMS: atom_id res chain seq x y z
N MET A 1 -20.53 1.19 -12.31
CA MET A 1 -20.64 2.31 -11.35
C MET A 1 -19.80 2.07 -10.09
N GLU A 2 -19.94 0.93 -9.40
CA GLU A 2 -19.15 0.64 -8.18
C GLU A 2 -17.66 0.37 -8.46
N GLU A 3 -17.35 -0.41 -9.50
CA GLU A 3 -15.97 -0.73 -9.90
C GLU A 3 -15.16 0.53 -10.28
N GLU A 4 -15.83 1.51 -10.87
CA GLU A 4 -15.24 2.81 -11.23
C GLU A 4 -14.92 3.65 -9.99
N ARG A 5 -15.77 3.60 -8.95
CA ARG A 5 -15.47 4.23 -7.65
C ARG A 5 -14.24 3.60 -6.99
N TYR A 6 -14.07 2.29 -7.10
CA TYR A 6 -12.87 1.60 -6.60
C TYR A 6 -11.61 2.00 -7.38
N LYS A 7 -11.70 2.13 -8.70
CA LYS A 7 -10.58 2.59 -9.53
C LYS A 7 -10.17 4.02 -9.22
N ILE A 8 -11.14 4.94 -9.07
CA ILE A 8 -10.87 6.33 -8.67
C ILE A 8 -10.18 6.38 -7.30
N LYS A 9 -10.68 5.62 -6.32
CA LYS A 9 -10.08 5.53 -4.99
C LYS A 9 -8.68 4.93 -5.03
N ALA A 10 -8.44 3.92 -5.88
CA ALA A 10 -7.13 3.31 -6.02
C ALA A 10 -6.13 4.29 -6.65
N ALA A 11 -6.52 5.00 -7.71
CA ALA A 11 -5.69 6.01 -8.36
C ALA A 11 -5.30 7.17 -7.42
N SER A 12 -6.12 7.47 -6.41
CA SER A 12 -5.78 8.48 -5.39
C SER A 12 -4.85 7.96 -4.28
N GLN A 13 -4.51 6.68 -4.23
CA GLN A 13 -3.56 6.16 -3.24
C GLN A 13 -2.15 6.21 -3.81
N GLY A 14 -1.26 7.08 -3.32
CA GLY A 14 0.07 7.35 -3.89
C GLY A 14 0.84 6.11 -4.39
N HIS A 15 1.59 5.44 -3.49
CA HIS A 15 2.34 4.23 -3.89
C HIS A 15 1.44 2.99 -4.06
N GLN A 16 0.38 2.86 -3.25
CA GLN A 16 -0.52 1.69 -3.26
C GLN A 16 -1.41 1.63 -4.51
N GLY A 17 -1.60 2.76 -5.21
CA GLY A 17 -2.38 2.92 -6.42
C GLY A 17 -1.55 2.89 -7.69
N GLY A 18 -0.23 2.71 -7.61
CA GLY A 18 0.67 2.71 -8.78
C GLY A 18 0.32 1.65 -9.83
N TRP A 19 -0.38 0.59 -9.46
CA TRP A 19 -0.87 -0.42 -10.41
C TRP A 19 -1.90 0.13 -11.41
N THR A 20 -2.53 1.27 -11.11
CA THR A 20 -3.54 1.89 -12.00
C THR A 20 -2.96 2.49 -13.27
N THR A 21 -1.63 2.74 -13.31
CA THR A 21 -0.92 3.28 -14.47
C THR A 21 -0.14 2.23 -15.25
N TRP A 22 -0.23 0.96 -14.86
CA TRP A 22 0.52 -0.10 -15.51
C TRP A 22 -0.07 -0.46 -16.89
N GLU A 23 0.74 -0.36 -17.94
CA GLU A 23 0.37 -0.71 -19.32
C GLU A 23 0.97 -2.06 -19.73
N GLY A 24 0.31 -2.79 -20.64
CA GLY A 24 0.83 -4.05 -21.21
C GLY A 24 0.79 -5.26 -20.27
N ILE A 25 0.11 -5.15 -19.12
CA ILE A 25 -0.01 -6.26 -18.17
C ILE A 25 -1.15 -7.18 -18.59
N VAL A 26 -0.85 -8.47 -18.68
CA VAL A 26 -1.87 -9.51 -18.85
C VAL A 26 -2.71 -9.54 -17.59
N ASN A 27 -3.96 -9.09 -17.70
CA ASN A 27 -4.89 -9.08 -16.58
C ASN A 27 -5.24 -10.53 -16.23
N ARG A 28 -4.62 -11.04 -15.16
CA ARG A 28 -4.88 -12.39 -14.68
C ARG A 28 -6.07 -12.34 -13.74
N LEU A 29 -7.26 -12.48 -14.30
CA LEU A 29 -8.50 -12.61 -13.54
C LEU A 29 -8.50 -13.96 -12.84
N ILE A 30 -8.02 -13.99 -11.60
CA ILE A 30 -8.12 -15.16 -10.73
C ILE A 30 -9.49 -15.10 -10.05
N SER A 31 -10.40 -15.99 -10.43
CA SER A 31 -11.68 -16.09 -9.71
C SER A 31 -11.45 -16.66 -8.31
N TRP A 32 -12.41 -16.44 -7.40
CA TRP A 32 -12.36 -17.05 -6.07
C TRP A 32 -12.26 -18.57 -6.16
N SER A 33 -12.94 -19.19 -7.12
CA SER A 33 -12.87 -20.63 -7.34
C SER A 33 -11.50 -21.10 -7.85
N ASP A 34 -10.82 -20.28 -8.66
CA ASP A 34 -9.49 -20.61 -9.17
C ASP A 34 -8.46 -20.54 -8.05
N LEU A 35 -8.59 -19.55 -7.16
CA LEU A 35 -7.71 -19.38 -6.01
C LEU A 35 -7.64 -20.67 -5.15
N TRP A 36 -8.79 -21.28 -4.87
CA TRP A 36 -8.88 -22.53 -4.10
C TRP A 36 -8.32 -23.76 -4.83
N LYS A 37 -8.23 -23.72 -6.15
CA LYS A 37 -7.66 -24.80 -6.97
C LYS A 37 -6.15 -24.66 -7.17
N ILE A 38 -5.56 -23.51 -6.84
CA ILE A 38 -4.11 -23.31 -6.95
C ILE A 38 -3.41 -24.16 -5.88
N PRO A 39 -2.42 -25.00 -6.27
CA PRO A 39 -1.61 -25.74 -5.30
C PRO A 39 -1.01 -24.79 -4.25
N GLN A 40 -1.07 -25.18 -2.98
CA GLN A 40 -0.67 -24.31 -1.88
C GLN A 40 0.76 -23.75 -2.04
N ALA A 41 1.71 -24.57 -2.52
CA ALA A 41 3.07 -24.13 -2.81
C ALA A 41 3.13 -23.03 -3.89
N ARG A 42 2.31 -23.14 -4.94
CA ARG A 42 2.25 -22.15 -6.02
C ARG A 42 1.59 -20.84 -5.56
N LEU A 43 0.53 -20.93 -4.76
CA LEU A 43 -0.10 -19.76 -4.16
C LEU A 43 0.88 -19.04 -3.22
N SER A 44 1.56 -19.81 -2.39
CA SER A 44 2.54 -19.31 -1.43
C SER A 44 3.74 -18.66 -2.13
N PHE A 45 4.23 -19.26 -3.23
CA PHE A 45 5.23 -18.65 -4.10
C PHE A 45 4.73 -17.34 -4.69
N HIS A 46 3.52 -17.30 -5.26
CA HIS A 46 2.98 -16.07 -5.85
C HIS A 46 2.88 -14.93 -4.85
N ILE A 47 2.34 -15.19 -3.66
CA ILE A 47 2.24 -14.19 -2.59
C ILE A 47 3.64 -13.71 -2.17
N ARG A 48 4.57 -14.62 -1.87
CA ARG A 48 5.94 -14.20 -1.48
C ARG A 48 6.66 -13.47 -2.60
N SER A 49 6.49 -13.90 -3.85
CA SER A 49 7.10 -13.27 -5.02
C SER A 49 6.56 -11.87 -5.32
N THR A 50 5.41 -11.48 -4.77
CA THR A 50 4.88 -10.11 -4.92
C THR A 50 5.13 -9.27 -3.68
N TYR A 51 4.99 -9.83 -2.47
CA TYR A 51 5.21 -9.10 -1.24
C TYR A 51 6.70 -9.00 -0.90
N ASP A 52 7.44 -10.11 -0.92
CA ASP A 52 8.87 -10.14 -0.56
C ASP A 52 9.79 -9.59 -1.67
N THR A 53 9.25 -9.13 -2.80
CA THR A 53 9.99 -8.41 -3.85
C THR A 53 9.59 -6.94 -3.97
N LEU A 54 8.85 -6.41 -3.01
CA LEU A 54 8.65 -4.96 -2.96
C LEU A 54 9.93 -4.28 -2.45
N PRO A 55 10.24 -3.06 -2.92
CA PRO A 55 11.37 -2.29 -2.43
C PRO A 55 11.16 -1.97 -0.94
N CYS A 56 11.84 -2.72 -0.08
CA CYS A 56 12.01 -2.43 1.34
C CYS A 56 13.51 -2.35 1.64
N PRO A 57 13.96 -1.67 2.70
CA PRO A 57 15.37 -1.52 3.04
C PRO A 57 16.13 -2.85 3.01
N ARG A 58 15.54 -3.92 3.57
CA ARG A 58 16.10 -5.28 3.49
C ARG A 58 16.34 -5.76 2.05
N ASN A 59 15.37 -5.56 1.16
CA ASN A 59 15.45 -6.01 -0.23
C ASN A 59 16.36 -5.10 -1.06
N LEU A 60 16.32 -3.80 -0.83
CA LEU A 60 17.19 -2.82 -1.49
C LEU A 60 18.65 -3.03 -1.11
N HIS A 61 18.93 -3.33 0.16
CA HIS A 61 20.26 -3.77 0.59
C HIS A 61 20.68 -5.06 -0.13
N GLN A 62 19.82 -6.08 -0.16
CA GLN A 62 20.14 -7.34 -0.82
C GLN A 62 20.37 -7.18 -2.35
N TRP A 63 19.64 -6.29 -3.03
CA TRP A 63 19.74 -6.12 -4.49
C TRP A 63 20.80 -5.11 -4.92
N PHE A 64 21.01 -4.05 -4.15
CA PHE A 64 21.82 -2.89 -4.57
C PHE A 64 22.89 -2.48 -3.54
N GLY A 65 22.93 -3.12 -2.37
CA GLY A 65 23.91 -2.82 -1.32
C GLY A 65 23.75 -1.45 -0.65
N ASN A 66 22.60 -0.78 -0.83
CA ASN A 66 22.33 0.56 -0.29
C ASN A 66 21.13 0.57 0.68
N GLU A 67 21.22 1.48 1.66
CA GLU A 67 20.25 1.86 2.70
C GLU A 67 19.69 0.72 3.57
N GLU A 68 20.22 0.64 4.80
CA GLU A 68 19.89 -0.39 5.80
C GLU A 68 18.60 -0.11 6.58
N CYS A 69 18.01 1.09 6.50
CA CYS A 69 17.09 1.58 7.53
C CYS A 69 15.70 1.96 6.99
N CYS A 70 14.69 1.75 7.82
CA CYS A 70 13.33 2.24 7.58
C CYS A 70 13.31 3.77 7.47
N PRO A 71 12.88 4.38 6.35
CA PRO A 71 12.90 5.84 6.22
C PRO A 71 12.15 6.62 7.32
N PRO A 72 10.95 6.20 7.80
CA PRO A 72 10.22 6.95 8.81
C PRO A 72 10.71 6.76 10.26
N CYS A 73 11.32 5.62 10.62
CA CYS A 73 11.69 5.33 12.01
C CYS A 73 13.16 4.94 12.21
N ASN A 74 13.95 4.93 11.14
CA ASN A 74 15.36 4.56 11.11
C ASN A 74 15.70 3.14 11.63
N ALA A 75 14.71 2.24 11.68
CA ALA A 75 14.93 0.86 12.12
C ALA A 75 15.76 0.09 11.08
N PRO A 76 16.88 -0.54 11.48
CA PRO A 76 17.72 -1.31 10.55
C PRO A 76 17.01 -2.58 10.06
N ASN A 77 17.37 -3.06 8.87
CA ASN A 77 16.88 -4.29 8.24
C ASN A 77 15.34 -4.40 8.18
N ALA A 78 14.68 -3.26 8.01
CA ALA A 78 13.22 -3.19 7.99
C ALA A 78 12.66 -4.00 6.83
N SER A 79 11.88 -5.02 7.19
CA SER A 79 11.17 -5.87 6.24
C SER A 79 9.94 -5.17 5.69
N LEU A 80 9.33 -5.76 4.66
CA LEU A 80 8.05 -5.31 4.16
C LEU A 80 6.97 -5.28 5.25
N GLN A 81 6.91 -6.30 6.10
CA GLN A 81 5.97 -6.34 7.23
C GLN A 81 6.18 -5.15 8.16
N HIS A 82 7.43 -4.75 8.42
CA HIS A 82 7.70 -3.55 9.18
C HIS A 82 7.10 -2.32 8.51
N ILE A 83 7.29 -2.13 7.20
CA ILE A 83 6.82 -0.93 6.49
C ILE A 83 5.29 -0.89 6.40
N LEU A 84 4.65 -2.01 6.05
CA LEU A 84 3.21 -2.05 5.78
C LEU A 84 2.35 -2.16 7.04
N SER A 85 2.85 -2.80 8.10
CA SER A 85 2.04 -3.11 9.28
C SER A 85 2.74 -2.95 10.63
N GLY A 86 4.06 -2.77 10.67
CA GLY A 86 4.85 -2.73 11.92
C GLY A 86 5.45 -1.37 12.31
N CYS A 87 5.46 -0.38 11.41
CA CYS A 87 6.17 0.87 11.64
C CYS A 87 5.32 1.84 12.45
N LYS A 88 5.56 1.89 13.77
CA LYS A 88 4.83 2.75 14.71
C LYS A 88 4.86 4.24 14.32
N THR A 89 5.98 4.73 13.80
CA THR A 89 6.13 6.13 13.37
C THR A 89 5.35 6.44 12.10
N ALA A 90 5.26 5.49 11.16
CA ALA A 90 4.44 5.65 9.98
C ALA A 90 2.95 5.62 10.35
N LEU A 91 2.55 4.69 11.23
CA LEU A 91 1.19 4.57 11.74
C LEU A 91 0.74 5.81 12.49
N SER A 92 1.56 6.36 13.40
CA SER A 92 1.21 7.57 14.15
C SER A 92 1.05 8.77 13.23
N ARG A 93 1.95 8.99 12.27
CA ARG A 93 1.83 10.07 11.27
C ARG A 93 0.56 9.94 10.42
N ALA A 94 0.19 8.73 10.01
CA ALA A 94 -1.03 8.50 9.25
C ALA A 94 -2.30 8.80 10.07
N VAL A 95 -2.32 8.43 11.35
CA VAL A 95 -3.44 8.74 12.26
C VAL A 95 -3.58 10.26 12.45
N HIS A 96 -2.48 10.98 12.65
CA HIS A 96 -2.51 12.44 12.75
C HIS A 96 -3.01 13.13 11.46
N GLN A 97 -2.64 12.62 10.27
CA GLN A 97 -3.14 13.14 9.00
C GLN A 97 -4.65 12.90 8.81
N GLN A 98 -5.17 11.76 9.24
CA GLN A 98 -6.62 11.50 9.18
C GLN A 98 -7.41 12.41 10.13
N GLN A 99 -6.91 12.66 11.34
CA GLN A 99 -7.52 13.58 12.29
C GLN A 99 -7.57 15.02 11.74
N ASN A 100 -6.51 15.45 11.05
CA ASN A 100 -6.47 16.77 10.38
C ASN A 100 -7.40 16.83 9.15
N ALA A 101 -7.60 15.72 8.44
CA ALA A 101 -8.54 15.66 7.33
C ALA A 101 -10.01 15.74 7.81
N THR A 102 -10.33 15.12 8.96
CA THR A 102 -11.68 15.18 9.55
C THR A 102 -12.00 16.55 10.15
N SER A 103 -11.03 17.24 10.75
CA SER A 103 -11.23 18.60 11.28
C SER A 103 -11.32 19.67 10.20
N SER A 104 -10.73 19.45 9.02
CA SER A 104 -10.84 20.36 7.88
C SER A 104 -12.22 20.28 7.19
N SER A 105 -12.91 19.12 7.26
CA SER A 105 -14.27 18.98 6.73
C SER A 105 -15.39 19.57 7.61
N GLU A 106 -15.13 19.87 8.89
CA GLU A 106 -16.12 20.52 9.78
C GLU A 106 -16.14 22.04 9.64
N GLY A 107 -15.15 22.65 8.98
CA GLY A 107 -15.06 24.11 8.79
C GLY A 107 -15.86 24.69 7.61
N ALA A 108 -16.48 23.85 6.77
CA ALA A 108 -17.10 24.29 5.51
C ALA A 108 -18.64 24.48 5.56
N LEU A 109 -19.29 24.30 6.72
CA LEU A 109 -20.71 24.63 6.92
C LEU A 109 -20.86 25.78 7.93
N LYS A 110 -20.63 27.02 7.49
CA LYS A 110 -21.28 28.17 8.11
C LYS A 110 -21.78 29.10 7.01
N ALA A 111 -23.06 28.96 6.69
CA ALA A 111 -23.78 29.89 5.84
C ALA A 111 -23.78 31.30 6.48
N PRO A 112 -23.65 32.38 5.69
CA PRO A 112 -23.85 33.73 6.20
C PRO A 112 -25.33 33.97 6.49
N PRO A 113 -25.70 34.61 7.61
CA PRO A 113 -27.08 34.98 7.87
C PRO A 113 -27.54 36.13 6.95
N ALA A 114 -28.85 36.12 6.69
CA ALA A 114 -29.62 36.97 5.78
C ALA A 114 -29.62 38.46 6.13
#